data_AF-A0A854QH94-F1
#
_entry.id   AF-A0A854QH94-F1
#
_cell.length_a   1.000
_cell.length_b   1.000
_cell.length_c   1.000
_cell.angle_alpha   90.00
_cell.angle_beta   90.00
_cell.angle_gamma   90.00
#
_symmetry.space_group_name_H-M   'P 1'
#
loop_
_entity.id
_entity.type
_entity.pdbx_description
1 polymer ?
#
loop_
_entity_poly.entity_id
_entity_poly.type
_entity_poly.pdbx_seq_one_letter_code
_entity_poly.pdbx_strand_id
1 'polypeptide(L)'
;MEVPQELIENVFPWVDAAEAELFDPDRSQGDKAGRAFIKLMDWFRSVLIQDAPFIRQLEPDLFVWKHPVFSTPTFLAFEARVLAEAQSAEARMSEDARQLIPELSDYLSTNFTALFKATYNIDTTLTGLAASVANNSKLIQEERRAEKYDALLNGIGDAFHAMARRQHSGSISSRSNVNAQESQTTGVLEGQHHAGPNPSSSSNSIASQPNSASGSGDLVQLEALVYKMDRDVGDVLELWDEYIVGRNGRLPVREMSQRNEFRKNEAEKKMFSRGKPIYEAIRELARGMNISEREAAGLIEEYRTKNSMGLNKLSNVVKDVVKNMIVH
;
A
#
# COMPACT_ATOMS: atom_id res chain seq x y z
N MET A 1 7.10 39.19 -6.11
CA MET A 1 8.22 40.15 -6.15
C MET A 1 7.68 41.45 -6.71
N GLU A 2 8.17 42.61 -6.28
CA GLU A 2 7.67 43.91 -6.76
C GLU A 2 8.32 44.29 -8.09
N VAL A 3 7.48 44.48 -9.12
CA VAL A 3 7.89 44.87 -10.47
C VAL A 3 8.00 46.40 -10.57
N PRO A 4 9.10 46.96 -11.11
CA PRO A 4 9.22 48.40 -11.35
C PRO A 4 8.10 48.95 -12.24
N GLN A 5 7.40 49.97 -11.77
CA GLN A 5 6.28 50.61 -12.46
C GLN A 5 6.62 51.07 -13.89
N GLU A 6 7.82 51.62 -14.10
CA GLU A 6 8.34 52.02 -15.42
C GLU A 6 8.28 50.87 -16.45
N LEU A 7 8.49 49.62 -16.03
CA LEU A 7 8.43 48.46 -16.93
C LEU A 7 6.98 48.06 -17.27
N ILE A 8 6.05 48.25 -16.32
CA ILE A 8 4.62 47.98 -16.49
C ILE A 8 4.01 48.97 -17.50
N GLU A 9 4.33 50.27 -17.37
CA GLU A 9 3.86 51.33 -18.26
C GLU A 9 4.36 51.17 -19.71
N ASN A 10 5.53 50.55 -19.89
CA ASN A 10 6.08 50.23 -21.22
C ASN A 10 5.50 48.94 -21.84
N VAL A 11 4.62 48.20 -21.14
CA VAL A 11 3.96 46.98 -21.63
C VAL A 11 2.46 47.23 -21.82
N PHE A 12 2.02 47.12 -23.07
CA PHE A 12 0.69 47.48 -23.53
C PHE A 12 0.25 48.92 -23.12
N PRO A 13 0.97 49.99 -23.54
CA PRO A 13 0.65 51.37 -23.12
C PRO A 13 -0.76 51.88 -23.51
N TRP A 14 -1.44 51.17 -24.41
CA TRP A 14 -2.82 51.44 -24.79
C TRP A 14 -3.83 51.05 -23.69
N VAL A 15 -3.43 50.20 -22.73
CA VAL A 15 -4.28 49.75 -21.61
C VAL A 15 -4.69 50.93 -20.74
N ASP A 16 -3.78 51.85 -20.41
CA ASP A 16 -4.07 53.01 -19.56
C ASP A 16 -5.01 54.00 -20.25
N ALA A 17 -4.82 54.22 -21.55
CA ALA A 17 -5.72 55.05 -22.37
C ALA A 17 -7.11 54.41 -22.50
N ALA A 18 -7.16 53.10 -22.71
CA ALA A 18 -8.43 52.36 -22.76
C ALA A 18 -9.11 52.29 -21.40
N GLU A 19 -8.37 52.22 -20.29
CA GLU A 19 -8.92 52.29 -18.94
C GLU A 19 -9.53 53.67 -18.66
N ALA A 20 -8.82 54.75 -18.98
CA ALA A 20 -9.35 56.11 -18.85
C ALA A 20 -10.67 56.30 -19.63
N GLU A 21 -10.76 55.77 -20.86
CA GLU A 21 -12.02 55.81 -21.63
C GLU A 21 -13.10 54.89 -21.04
N LEU A 22 -12.78 53.64 -20.72
CA LEU A 22 -13.78 52.63 -20.30
C LEU A 22 -14.32 52.86 -18.88
N PHE A 23 -13.59 53.56 -18.02
CA PHE A 23 -13.99 53.87 -16.64
C PHE A 23 -14.41 55.33 -16.43
N ASP A 24 -14.49 56.14 -17.50
CA ASP A 24 -15.09 57.48 -17.48
C ASP A 24 -16.53 57.45 -16.90
N PRO A 25 -16.82 58.21 -15.83
CA PRO A 25 -18.15 58.26 -15.22
C PRO A 25 -19.23 58.89 -16.12
N ASP A 26 -18.85 59.74 -17.09
CA ASP A 26 -19.79 60.37 -18.03
C ASP A 26 -20.14 59.45 -19.22
N ARG A 27 -19.52 58.26 -19.31
CA ARG A 27 -19.74 57.29 -20.40
C ARG A 27 -21.09 56.59 -20.27
N SER A 28 -22.04 57.03 -21.08
CA SER A 28 -23.43 56.52 -21.13
C SER A 28 -23.58 55.03 -21.47
N GLN A 29 -22.56 54.38 -22.09
CA GLN A 29 -22.61 52.96 -22.44
C GLN A 29 -21.93 52.04 -21.42
N GLY A 30 -22.73 51.12 -20.89
CA GLY A 30 -22.35 50.10 -19.91
C GLY A 30 -21.54 48.93 -20.49
N ASP A 31 -20.39 49.17 -21.11
CA ASP A 31 -19.51 48.08 -21.55
C ASP A 31 -18.86 47.36 -20.36
N LYS A 32 -19.39 46.20 -20.00
CA LYS A 32 -18.85 45.34 -18.93
C LYS A 32 -17.74 44.43 -19.44
N ALA A 33 -17.76 44.05 -20.72
CA ALA A 33 -16.80 43.12 -21.29
C ALA A 33 -15.45 43.82 -21.52
N GLY A 34 -15.45 45.02 -22.10
CA GLY A 34 -14.26 45.85 -22.24
C GLY A 34 -13.61 46.15 -20.89
N ARG A 35 -14.39 46.56 -19.87
CA ARG A 35 -13.88 46.80 -18.51
C ARG A 35 -13.26 45.56 -17.85
N ALA A 36 -13.83 44.37 -18.08
CA ALA A 36 -13.24 43.12 -17.60
C ALA A 36 -11.95 42.76 -18.37
N PHE A 37 -11.92 42.99 -19.68
CA PHE A 37 -10.76 42.76 -20.53
C PHE A 37 -9.59 43.69 -20.21
N ILE A 38 -9.83 44.99 -20.01
CA ILE A 38 -8.79 45.95 -19.61
C ILE A 38 -8.17 45.57 -18.26
N LYS A 39 -8.98 45.20 -17.26
CA LYS A 39 -8.47 44.68 -15.97
C LYS A 39 -7.66 43.40 -16.12
N LEU A 40 -8.03 42.52 -17.05
CA LEU A 40 -7.23 41.33 -17.36
C LEU A 40 -5.88 41.71 -17.98
N MET A 41 -5.85 42.68 -18.89
CA MET A 41 -4.62 43.15 -19.54
C MET A 41 -3.70 43.90 -18.58
N ASP A 42 -4.25 44.70 -17.68
CA ASP A 42 -3.54 45.38 -16.59
C ASP A 42 -2.87 44.39 -15.61
N TRP A 43 -3.60 43.36 -15.19
CA TRP A 43 -3.00 42.27 -14.43
C TRP A 43 -1.93 41.52 -15.24
N PHE A 44 -2.20 41.25 -16.53
CA PHE A 44 -1.32 40.47 -17.38
C PHE A 44 0.01 41.16 -17.70
N ARG A 45 0.06 42.49 -17.87
CA ARG A 45 1.33 43.24 -18.04
C ARG A 45 2.27 43.06 -16.84
N SER A 46 1.71 43.04 -15.63
CA SER A 46 2.46 42.82 -14.39
C SER A 46 3.03 41.41 -14.31
N VAL A 47 2.21 40.38 -14.58
CA VAL A 47 2.63 38.96 -14.59
C VAL A 47 3.70 38.71 -15.66
N LEU A 48 3.51 39.27 -16.87
CA LEU A 48 4.42 39.09 -17.99
C LEU A 48 5.83 39.61 -17.67
N ILE A 49 5.96 40.80 -17.06
CA ILE A 49 7.26 41.32 -16.64
C ILE A 49 7.80 40.56 -15.42
N GLN A 50 6.96 40.16 -14.46
CA GLN A 50 7.37 39.41 -13.27
C GLN A 50 8.07 38.10 -13.66
N ASP A 51 7.49 37.35 -14.59
CA ASP A 51 7.94 36.00 -14.93
C ASP A 51 8.98 36.00 -16.07
N ALA A 52 9.11 37.10 -16.81
CA ALA A 52 10.05 37.25 -17.92
C ALA A 52 11.51 36.85 -17.61
N PRO A 53 12.13 37.19 -16.47
CA PRO A 53 13.49 36.75 -16.12
C PRO A 53 13.67 35.22 -16.16
N PHE A 54 12.67 34.47 -15.68
CA PHE A 54 12.71 33.00 -15.63
C PHE A 54 12.43 32.40 -17.02
N ILE A 55 11.42 32.92 -17.73
CA ILE A 55 11.08 32.45 -19.07
C ILE A 55 12.24 32.72 -20.06
N ARG A 56 12.95 33.85 -19.90
CA ARG A 56 14.12 34.20 -20.72
C ARG A 56 15.34 33.33 -20.43
N GLN A 57 15.52 32.83 -19.20
CA GLN A 57 16.53 31.80 -18.92
C GLN A 57 16.19 30.45 -19.56
N LEU A 58 14.91 30.07 -19.55
CA LEU A 58 14.46 28.78 -20.10
C LEU A 58 14.43 28.77 -21.63
N GLU A 59 13.97 29.85 -22.26
CA GLU A 59 13.72 29.95 -23.70
C GLU A 59 14.31 31.29 -24.25
N PRO A 60 15.64 31.41 -24.36
CA PRO A 60 16.33 32.67 -24.70
C PRO A 60 16.11 33.14 -26.15
N ASP A 61 15.60 32.29 -27.04
CA ASP A 61 15.45 32.57 -28.47
C ASP A 61 14.07 33.15 -28.85
N LEU A 62 13.15 33.32 -27.89
CA LEU A 62 11.80 33.85 -28.17
C LEU A 62 11.86 35.28 -28.73
N PHE A 63 11.03 35.55 -29.76
CA PHE A 63 10.99 36.84 -30.43
C PHE A 63 10.64 38.00 -29.48
N VAL A 64 9.93 37.74 -28.39
CA VAL A 64 9.48 38.73 -27.41
C VAL A 64 10.66 39.46 -26.75
N TRP A 65 11.80 38.80 -26.56
CA TRP A 65 13.02 39.40 -25.98
C TRP A 65 13.68 40.44 -26.89
N LYS A 66 13.28 40.53 -28.16
CA LYS A 66 13.71 41.59 -29.09
C LYS A 66 12.96 42.91 -28.85
N HIS A 67 11.92 42.91 -28.02
CA HIS A 67 11.19 44.13 -27.65
C HIS A 67 12.09 45.02 -26.75
N PRO A 68 12.16 46.34 -26.98
CA PRO A 68 13.09 47.23 -26.26
C PRO A 68 13.00 47.18 -24.74
N VAL A 69 11.81 46.92 -24.17
CA VAL A 69 11.60 46.85 -22.72
C VAL A 69 12.56 45.88 -22.02
N PHE A 70 12.85 44.72 -22.63
CA PHE A 70 13.74 43.68 -22.09
C PHE A 70 15.25 43.97 -22.28
N SER A 71 15.57 45.08 -22.94
CA SER A 71 16.92 45.62 -23.11
C SER A 71 17.16 46.90 -22.30
N THR A 72 16.16 47.38 -21.55
CA THR A 72 16.32 48.58 -20.71
C THR A 72 17.22 48.30 -19.51
N PRO A 73 18.00 49.29 -19.02
CA PRO A 73 18.77 49.14 -17.78
C PRO A 73 17.89 48.76 -16.58
N THR A 74 16.66 49.31 -16.50
CA THR A 74 15.67 48.99 -15.46
C THR A 74 15.28 47.51 -15.50
N PHE A 75 15.01 46.94 -16.69
CA PHE A 75 14.70 45.51 -16.80
C PHE A 75 15.89 44.64 -16.45
N LEU A 76 17.10 44.95 -16.94
CA LEU A 76 18.29 44.15 -16.67
C LEU A 76 18.67 44.14 -15.18
N ALA A 77 18.50 45.28 -14.48
CA ALA A 77 18.69 45.36 -13.03
C ALA A 77 17.61 44.58 -12.26
N PHE A 78 16.36 44.62 -12.72
CA PHE A 78 15.26 43.83 -12.17
C PHE A 78 15.50 42.32 -12.34
N GLU A 79 15.84 41.88 -13.56
CA GLU A 79 16.19 40.50 -13.93
C GLU A 79 17.32 39.95 -13.05
N ALA A 80 18.43 40.68 -12.93
CA ALA A 80 19.55 40.28 -12.08
C ALA A 80 19.16 40.14 -10.60
N ARG A 81 18.34 41.06 -10.07
CA ARG A 81 17.85 41.00 -8.68
C ARG A 81 16.93 39.79 -8.44
N VAL A 82 15.97 39.58 -9.33
CA VAL A 82 14.98 38.48 -9.26
C VAL A 82 15.66 37.11 -9.30
N LEU A 83 16.61 36.93 -10.21
CA LEU A 83 17.34 35.67 -10.35
C LEU A 83 18.27 35.40 -9.15
N ALA A 84 18.92 36.43 -8.60
CA ALA A 84 19.71 36.30 -7.38
C ALA A 84 18.86 35.98 -6.14
N GLU A 85 17.68 36.60 -6.01
CA GLU A 85 16.72 36.30 -4.94
C GLU A 85 16.24 34.85 -5.02
N ALA A 86 15.86 34.37 -6.20
CA ALA A 86 15.44 32.99 -6.44
C ALA A 86 16.54 31.97 -6.09
N GLN A 87 17.78 32.18 -6.56
CA GLN A 87 18.92 31.33 -6.20
C GLN A 87 19.18 31.30 -4.69
N SER A 88 19.03 32.45 -4.00
CA SER A 88 19.19 32.52 -2.55
C SER A 88 18.09 31.79 -1.79
N ALA A 89 16.85 31.78 -2.31
CA ALA A 89 15.73 31.05 -1.74
C ALA A 89 15.89 29.53 -1.93
N GLU A 90 16.29 29.09 -3.12
CA GLU A 90 16.60 27.68 -3.42
C GLU A 90 17.74 27.14 -2.55
N ALA A 91 18.81 27.94 -2.37
CA ALA A 91 19.92 27.59 -1.49
C ALA A 91 19.47 27.38 -0.03
N ARG A 92 18.62 28.29 0.50
CA ARG A 92 18.04 28.16 1.85
C ARG A 92 17.15 26.91 1.98
N MET A 93 16.28 26.66 1.00
CA MET A 93 15.44 25.45 1.00
C MET A 93 16.28 24.16 0.96
N SER A 94 17.40 24.17 0.23
CA SER A 94 18.35 23.05 0.21
C SER A 94 19.07 22.88 1.55
N GLU A 95 19.41 23.97 2.23
CA GLU A 95 20.05 23.97 3.55
C GLU A 95 19.08 23.48 4.64
N ASP A 96 17.85 23.99 4.68
CA ASP A 96 16.79 23.51 5.58
C ASP A 96 16.50 22.02 5.37
N ALA A 97 16.40 21.57 4.12
CA ALA A 97 16.23 20.15 3.80
C ALA A 97 17.41 19.30 4.29
N ARG A 98 18.65 19.77 4.16
CA ARG A 98 19.85 19.07 4.67
C ARG A 98 19.87 18.99 6.20
N GLN A 99 19.31 19.98 6.90
CA GLN A 99 19.22 19.97 8.37
C GLN A 99 18.08 19.07 8.86
N LEU A 100 16.92 19.09 8.20
CA LEU A 100 15.71 18.38 8.64
C LEU A 100 15.65 16.91 8.20
N ILE A 101 16.29 16.52 7.08
CA ILE A 101 16.28 15.12 6.61
C ILE A 101 16.86 14.14 7.65
N PRO A 102 18.00 14.41 8.32
CA PRO A 102 18.51 13.56 9.39
C PRO A 102 17.55 13.43 10.58
N GLU A 103 16.95 14.54 11.04
CA GLU A 103 16.02 14.52 12.18
C GLU A 103 14.73 13.74 11.85
N LEU A 104 14.19 13.94 10.64
CA LEU A 104 13.07 13.14 10.12
C LEU A 104 13.45 11.66 9.97
N SER A 105 14.67 11.35 9.53
CA SER A 105 15.18 9.99 9.41
C SER A 105 15.27 9.30 10.77
N ASP A 106 15.84 9.95 11.78
CA ASP A 106 15.95 9.43 13.15
C ASP A 106 14.57 9.26 13.80
N TYR A 107 13.66 10.23 13.62
CA TYR A 107 12.29 10.16 14.10
C TYR A 107 11.53 9.00 13.46
N LEU A 108 11.57 8.87 12.12
CA LEU A 108 10.92 7.78 11.40
C LEU A 108 11.53 6.43 11.77
N SER A 109 12.86 6.31 11.79
CA SER A 109 13.57 5.09 12.15
C SER A 109 13.23 4.62 13.57
N THR A 110 13.20 5.55 14.55
CA THR A 110 12.83 5.27 15.93
C THR A 110 11.38 4.79 16.04
N ASN A 111 10.44 5.49 15.39
CA ASN A 111 9.02 5.13 15.44
C ASN A 111 8.71 3.82 14.69
N PHE A 112 9.31 3.59 13.52
CA PHE A 112 9.17 2.32 12.81
C PHE A 112 9.80 1.17 13.61
N THR A 113 10.97 1.34 14.21
CA THR A 113 11.59 0.32 15.07
C THR A 113 10.70 -0.01 16.28
N ALA A 114 10.10 0.99 16.91
CA ALA A 114 9.16 0.80 18.02
C ALA A 114 7.88 0.06 17.56
N LEU A 115 7.31 0.44 16.42
CA LEU A 115 6.15 -0.22 15.82
C LEU A 115 6.43 -1.68 15.47
N PHE A 116 7.51 -1.97 14.73
CA PHE A 116 7.87 -3.34 14.38
C PHE A 116 8.08 -4.20 15.62
N LYS A 117 8.79 -3.68 16.64
CA LYS A 117 8.99 -4.37 17.91
C LYS A 117 7.67 -4.65 18.64
N ALA A 118 6.72 -3.72 18.62
CA ALA A 118 5.39 -3.96 19.16
C ALA A 118 4.63 -5.06 18.40
N THR A 119 4.69 -5.07 17.06
CA THR A 119 4.08 -6.11 16.22
C THR A 119 4.68 -7.49 16.49
N TYR A 120 6.00 -7.62 16.59
CA TYR A 120 6.66 -8.90 16.96
C TYR A 120 6.26 -9.39 18.35
N ASN A 121 6.09 -8.48 19.32
CA ASN A 121 5.60 -8.84 20.66
C ASN A 121 4.14 -9.33 20.62
N ILE A 122 3.31 -8.77 19.73
CA ILE A 122 1.91 -9.24 19.53
C ILE A 122 1.90 -10.66 18.94
N ASP A 123 2.69 -10.94 17.91
CA ASP A 123 2.74 -12.27 17.29
C ASP A 123 3.26 -13.37 18.24
N THR A 124 4.28 -13.05 19.04
CA THR A 124 4.80 -13.98 20.06
C THR A 124 3.81 -14.21 21.21
N THR A 125 3.08 -13.19 21.65
CA THR A 125 2.01 -13.36 22.67
C THR A 125 0.80 -14.10 22.12
N LEU A 126 0.41 -13.90 20.86
CA LEU A 126 -0.64 -14.66 20.19
C LEU A 126 -0.28 -16.15 20.09
N THR A 127 0.97 -16.45 19.68
CA THR A 127 1.49 -17.82 19.58
C THR A 127 1.53 -18.50 20.96
N GLY A 128 2.00 -17.79 21.99
CA GLY A 128 1.98 -18.28 23.37
C GLY A 128 0.58 -18.55 23.91
N LEU A 129 -0.38 -17.67 23.59
CA LEU A 129 -1.79 -17.84 23.97
C LEU A 129 -2.42 -19.06 23.27
N ALA A 130 -2.17 -19.24 21.97
CA ALA A 130 -2.62 -20.40 21.21
C ALA A 130 -2.09 -21.73 21.79
N ALA A 131 -0.81 -21.78 22.18
CA ALA A 131 -0.22 -22.92 22.86
C ALA A 131 -0.86 -23.19 24.24
N SER A 132 -1.17 -22.14 25.01
CA SER A 132 -1.88 -22.26 26.30
C SER A 132 -3.30 -22.79 26.14
N VAL A 133 -4.05 -22.32 25.14
CA VAL A 133 -5.40 -22.82 24.79
C VAL A 133 -5.34 -24.30 24.35
N ALA A 134 -4.33 -24.69 23.57
CA ALA A 134 -4.12 -26.08 23.17
C ALA A 134 -3.81 -27.00 24.37
N ASN A 135 -3.05 -26.54 25.37
CA ASN A 135 -2.80 -27.32 26.59
C ASN A 135 -4.04 -27.43 27.47
N ASN A 136 -4.76 -26.33 27.71
CA ASN A 136 -5.97 -26.33 28.53
C ASN A 136 -7.07 -27.22 27.93
N SER A 137 -7.25 -27.20 26.59
CA SER A 137 -8.23 -28.05 25.91
C SER A 137 -7.93 -29.55 26.00
N LYS A 138 -6.65 -29.95 26.02
CA LYS A 138 -6.24 -31.35 26.31
C LYS A 138 -6.61 -31.76 27.74
N LEU A 139 -6.29 -30.92 28.72
CA LEU A 139 -6.55 -31.21 30.13
C LEU A 139 -8.05 -31.39 30.40
N ILE A 140 -8.90 -30.53 29.83
CA ILE A 140 -10.38 -30.64 29.85
C ILE A 140 -10.89 -31.89 29.09
N GLN A 141 -10.11 -32.46 28.17
CA GLN A 141 -10.46 -33.71 27.49
C GLN A 141 -10.06 -34.95 28.30
N GLU A 142 -8.97 -34.88 29.07
CA GLU A 142 -8.53 -35.94 29.98
C GLU A 142 -9.45 -36.05 31.20
N GLU A 143 -9.84 -34.93 31.80
CA GLU A 143 -10.85 -34.86 32.87
C GLU A 143 -12.17 -35.51 32.45
N ARG A 144 -12.75 -35.09 31.32
CA ARG A 144 -13.97 -35.70 30.76
C ARG A 144 -13.82 -37.16 30.34
N ARG A 145 -12.61 -37.66 30.12
CA ARG A 145 -12.35 -39.10 29.92
C ARG A 145 -12.42 -39.83 31.25
N ALA A 146 -11.80 -39.30 32.31
CA ALA A 146 -11.85 -39.88 33.66
C ALA A 146 -13.30 -39.97 34.17
N GLU A 147 -14.07 -38.89 34.08
CA GLU A 147 -15.51 -38.87 34.43
C GLU A 147 -16.30 -39.97 33.70
N LYS A 148 -15.98 -40.21 32.42
CA LYS A 148 -16.65 -41.23 31.61
C LYS A 148 -16.26 -42.66 32.00
N TYR A 149 -15.05 -42.89 32.50
CA TYR A 149 -14.64 -44.17 33.07
C TYR A 149 -15.35 -44.44 34.41
N ASP A 150 -15.44 -43.44 35.29
CA ASP A 150 -16.15 -43.56 36.58
C ASP A 150 -17.64 -43.82 36.38
N ALA A 151 -18.29 -43.10 35.46
CA ALA A 151 -19.69 -43.34 35.10
C ALA A 151 -19.92 -44.76 34.56
N LEU A 152 -18.97 -45.31 33.81
CA LEU A 152 -19.04 -46.68 33.27
C LEU A 152 -18.83 -47.75 34.35
N LEU A 153 -17.91 -47.53 35.29
CA LEU A 153 -17.71 -48.42 36.45
C LEU A 153 -18.95 -48.46 37.35
N ASN A 154 -19.54 -47.30 37.66
CA ASN A 154 -20.77 -47.21 38.44
C ASN A 154 -21.94 -47.95 37.75
N GLY A 155 -22.11 -47.75 36.44
CA GLY A 155 -23.15 -48.45 35.65
C GLY A 155 -22.98 -49.98 35.60
N ILE A 156 -21.74 -50.49 35.63
CA ILE A 156 -21.48 -51.94 35.74
C ILE A 156 -21.86 -52.47 37.13
N GLY A 157 -21.55 -51.72 38.19
CA GLY A 157 -21.94 -52.05 39.57
C GLY A 157 -23.47 -52.13 39.72
N ASP A 158 -24.20 -51.15 39.20
CA ASP A 158 -25.67 -51.13 39.19
C ASP A 158 -26.25 -52.31 38.42
N ALA A 159 -25.69 -52.64 37.25
CA ALA A 159 -26.11 -53.80 36.45
C ALA A 159 -25.88 -55.13 37.19
N PHE A 160 -24.77 -55.27 37.91
CA PHE A 160 -24.49 -56.45 38.74
C PHE A 160 -25.48 -56.57 39.91
N HIS A 161 -25.77 -55.46 40.60
CA HIS A 161 -26.78 -55.44 41.67
C HIS A 161 -28.19 -55.75 41.15
N ALA A 162 -28.56 -55.25 39.98
CA ALA A 162 -29.83 -55.57 39.33
C ALA A 162 -29.93 -57.07 38.97
N MET A 163 -28.84 -57.68 38.49
CA MET A 163 -28.79 -59.10 38.15
C MET A 163 -28.81 -60.00 39.40
N ALA A 164 -28.10 -59.61 40.47
CA ALA A 164 -28.11 -60.32 41.75
C ALA A 164 -29.50 -60.33 42.40
N ARG A 165 -30.25 -59.21 42.34
CA ARG A 165 -31.67 -59.19 42.75
C ARG A 165 -32.56 -60.14 41.92
N ARG A 166 -32.18 -60.41 40.67
CA ARG A 166 -32.97 -61.24 39.74
C ARG A 166 -32.80 -62.74 39.99
N GLN A 167 -31.65 -63.19 40.51
CA GLN A 167 -31.41 -64.62 40.82
C GLN A 167 -32.06 -65.09 42.13
N HIS A 168 -32.43 -64.18 43.03
CA HIS A 168 -33.17 -64.50 44.27
C HIS A 168 -34.70 -64.42 44.15
N SER A 169 -35.25 -64.25 42.93
CA SER A 169 -36.70 -64.22 42.70
C SER A 169 -37.10 -65.29 41.69
N GLY A 170 -37.54 -66.44 42.22
CA GLY A 170 -38.13 -67.50 41.40
C GLY A 170 -39.55 -67.15 40.97
N SER A 171 -39.82 -67.33 39.67
CA SER A 171 -41.12 -67.69 39.09
C SER A 171 -42.41 -67.16 39.75
N ILE A 172 -43.04 -66.16 39.12
CA ILE A 172 -44.38 -66.30 38.49
C ILE A 172 -44.56 -65.21 37.41
N SER A 173 -45.37 -65.52 36.39
CA SER A 173 -45.69 -64.75 35.17
C SER A 173 -46.28 -63.33 35.44
N SER A 174 -46.37 -62.37 34.50
CA SER A 174 -46.63 -62.47 33.06
C SER A 174 -46.17 -61.26 32.21
N ARG A 175 -45.89 -61.57 30.94
CA ARG A 175 -45.92 -60.75 29.69
C ARG A 175 -46.51 -59.32 29.73
N SER A 176 -45.78 -58.40 29.08
CA SER A 176 -46.23 -57.76 27.82
C SER A 176 -45.05 -57.22 26.98
N ASN A 177 -45.19 -57.24 25.65
CA ASN A 177 -44.21 -56.77 24.66
C ASN A 177 -44.31 -55.25 24.42
N VAL A 178 -43.25 -54.63 23.88
CA VAL A 178 -43.13 -54.02 22.52
C VAL A 178 -41.66 -53.52 22.38
N ASN A 179 -40.79 -54.23 21.64
CA ASN A 179 -40.33 -53.92 20.26
C ASN A 179 -39.39 -52.69 20.17
N ALA A 180 -38.07 -52.88 20.00
CA ALA A 180 -37.31 -52.77 18.71
C ALA A 180 -36.61 -51.39 18.58
N GLN A 181 -35.47 -51.20 17.90
CA GLN A 181 -34.71 -52.06 16.96
C GLN A 181 -33.21 -51.61 16.88
N GLU A 182 -32.30 -52.52 16.48
CA GLU A 182 -31.11 -52.36 15.59
C GLU A 182 -30.22 -51.08 15.59
N SER A 183 -28.89 -51.09 15.33
CA SER A 183 -27.93 -52.11 14.85
C SER A 183 -26.49 -51.64 15.21
N GLN A 184 -25.49 -52.51 15.48
CA GLN A 184 -24.52 -53.12 14.52
C GLN A 184 -23.80 -52.11 13.59
N THR A 185 -22.47 -52.11 13.37
CA THR A 185 -21.41 -53.15 13.52
C THR A 185 -19.97 -52.56 13.43
N THR A 186 -18.96 -53.32 13.91
CA THR A 186 -17.52 -53.45 13.48
C THR A 186 -16.72 -52.22 12.99
N GLY A 187 -15.50 -51.93 13.45
CA GLY A 187 -14.25 -52.74 13.28
C GLY A 187 -13.50 -52.26 12.02
N VAL A 188 -12.18 -52.05 11.93
CA VAL A 188 -11.00 -52.77 12.44
C VAL A 188 -9.76 -51.83 12.43
N LEU A 189 -8.81 -52.13 13.34
CA LEU A 189 -7.32 -52.04 13.36
C LEU A 189 -6.58 -51.64 12.04
N GLU A 190 -5.30 -51.22 11.98
CA GLU A 190 -4.10 -51.59 12.76
C GLU A 190 -2.86 -50.69 12.43
N GLY A 191 -1.82 -50.65 13.31
CA GLY A 191 -0.43 -50.19 13.02
C GLY A 191 -0.18 -48.67 12.86
N GLN A 192 0.58 -47.92 13.69
CA GLN A 192 1.73 -48.21 14.59
C GLN A 192 2.96 -48.65 13.76
N HIS A 193 4.12 -47.95 13.69
CA HIS A 193 5.16 -47.55 14.67
C HIS A 193 6.19 -46.63 13.93
N HIS A 194 7.23 -45.95 14.45
CA HIS A 194 7.71 -45.52 15.79
C HIS A 194 8.84 -44.45 15.62
N ALA A 195 9.00 -43.53 16.58
CA ALA A 195 10.18 -42.65 16.82
C ALA A 195 10.63 -41.68 15.70
N GLY A 196 11.28 -40.55 15.95
CA GLY A 196 11.85 -39.93 17.15
C GLY A 196 12.81 -38.80 16.72
N PRO A 197 13.11 -37.77 17.53
CA PRO A 197 13.41 -36.45 16.96
C PRO A 197 14.86 -35.94 17.11
N ASN A 198 15.07 -34.73 16.58
CA ASN A 198 15.95 -33.65 17.08
C ASN A 198 17.38 -33.49 16.46
N PRO A 199 18.14 -32.39 16.72
CA PRO A 199 18.42 -31.42 15.63
C PRO A 199 19.89 -30.93 15.56
N SER A 200 20.22 -30.10 14.56
CA SER A 200 21.23 -29.00 14.56
C SER A 200 21.50 -28.53 13.11
N SER A 201 21.39 -27.24 12.79
CA SER A 201 22.39 -26.18 12.94
C SER A 201 23.66 -26.36 12.09
N SER A 202 23.82 -25.54 11.04
CA SER A 202 25.13 -25.05 10.58
C SER A 202 24.98 -23.82 9.67
N SER A 203 25.52 -22.71 10.14
CA SER A 203 25.78 -21.49 9.38
C SER A 203 26.95 -21.67 8.41
N ASN A 204 27.00 -20.87 7.34
CA ASN A 204 28.29 -20.37 6.86
C ASN A 204 28.15 -18.97 6.26
N SER A 205 29.05 -18.09 6.67
CA SER A 205 29.21 -16.72 6.22
C SER A 205 30.23 -16.64 5.08
N ILE A 206 30.16 -15.57 4.29
CA ILE A 206 31.34 -14.79 3.85
C ILE A 206 30.86 -13.37 3.61
N ALA A 207 31.58 -12.40 4.20
CA ALA A 207 31.36 -10.98 3.97
C ALA A 207 32.35 -10.47 2.91
N SER A 208 31.93 -9.47 2.16
CA SER A 208 32.83 -8.56 1.43
C SER A 208 32.40 -7.14 1.70
N GLN A 209 33.30 -6.34 2.29
CA GLN A 209 33.02 -4.95 2.68
C GLN A 209 32.98 -3.99 1.49
N PRO A 210 32.34 -2.81 1.64
CA PRO A 210 32.19 -1.84 0.56
C PRO A 210 33.44 -1.00 0.37
N ASN A 211 33.75 -0.65 -0.88
CA ASN A 211 34.70 0.41 -1.20
C ASN A 211 33.94 1.75 -1.24
N SER A 212 34.24 2.63 -0.30
CA SER A 212 33.59 3.95 -0.20
C SER A 212 34.08 4.89 -1.31
N ALA A 213 33.16 5.31 -2.18
CA ALA A 213 33.33 6.47 -3.06
C ALA A 213 32.00 7.26 -3.09
N SER A 214 31.90 8.26 -2.22
CA SER A 214 30.65 9.00 -1.98
C SER A 214 30.29 9.99 -3.08
N GLY A 215 29.00 10.25 -3.25
CA GLY A 215 28.53 11.64 -3.34
C GLY A 215 27.66 12.03 -4.53
N SER A 216 27.73 11.34 -5.67
CA SER A 216 27.03 11.76 -6.90
C SER A 216 26.29 10.68 -7.67
N GLY A 217 26.51 9.39 -7.34
CA GLY A 217 25.77 8.28 -7.96
C GLY A 217 24.36 8.07 -7.40
N ASP A 218 24.18 8.23 -6.08
CA ASP A 218 22.95 7.78 -5.39
C ASP A 218 21.68 8.54 -5.80
N LEU A 219 21.76 9.87 -6.01
CA LEU A 219 20.58 10.65 -6.44
C LEU A 219 20.10 10.25 -7.84
N VAL A 220 21.04 10.05 -8.77
CA VAL A 220 20.74 9.57 -10.14
C VAL A 220 20.23 8.12 -10.11
N GLN A 221 20.77 7.29 -9.21
CA GLN A 221 20.30 5.93 -9.00
C GLN A 221 18.86 5.90 -8.45
N LEU A 222 18.53 6.81 -7.51
CA LEU A 222 17.21 6.93 -6.91
C LEU A 222 16.17 7.40 -7.92
N GLU A 223 16.46 8.44 -8.72
CA GLU A 223 15.62 8.88 -9.84
C GLU A 223 15.38 7.74 -10.85
N ALA A 224 16.42 6.96 -11.17
CA ALA A 224 16.32 5.82 -12.06
C ALA A 224 15.56 4.60 -11.48
N LEU A 225 15.26 4.60 -10.18
CA LEU A 225 14.43 3.59 -9.49
C LEU A 225 12.95 4.00 -9.41
N VAL A 226 12.62 5.31 -9.43
CA VAL A 226 11.22 5.82 -9.38
C VAL A 226 10.33 5.20 -10.47
N TYR A 227 10.91 4.80 -11.61
CA TYR A 227 10.19 4.29 -12.79
C TYR A 227 10.38 2.79 -13.06
N LYS A 228 10.80 2.00 -12.06
CA LYS A 228 11.00 0.56 -12.21
C LYS A 228 10.19 -0.24 -11.20
N MET A 229 9.48 -1.27 -11.65
CA MET A 229 8.83 -2.25 -10.78
C MET A 229 9.87 -3.10 -10.05
N ASP A 230 9.52 -3.48 -8.83
CA ASP A 230 10.31 -4.39 -8.01
C ASP A 230 10.31 -5.80 -8.62
N ARG A 231 11.47 -6.47 -8.57
CA ARG A 231 11.70 -7.75 -9.26
C ARG A 231 11.63 -8.94 -8.32
N ASP A 232 11.73 -8.69 -7.02
CA ASP A 232 11.81 -9.71 -5.97
C ASP A 232 10.45 -9.98 -5.29
N VAL A 233 9.36 -9.43 -5.82
CA VAL A 233 7.98 -9.62 -5.35
C VAL A 233 7.57 -11.09 -5.48
N GLY A 234 7.41 -11.77 -4.34
CA GLY A 234 7.19 -13.22 -4.28
C GLY A 234 5.72 -13.65 -4.20
N ASP A 235 4.85 -12.80 -3.66
CA ASP A 235 3.46 -13.12 -3.34
C ASP A 235 2.46 -12.00 -3.71
N VAL A 236 1.16 -12.27 -3.55
CA VAL A 236 0.07 -11.37 -3.94
C VAL A 236 -0.08 -10.16 -2.99
N LEU A 237 0.30 -10.29 -1.72
CA LEU A 237 0.26 -9.20 -0.74
C LEU A 237 1.37 -8.19 -1.02
N GLU A 238 2.59 -8.66 -1.27
CA GLU A 238 3.71 -7.80 -1.69
C GLU A 238 3.42 -7.10 -3.01
N LEU A 239 2.83 -7.82 -3.98
CA LEU A 239 2.44 -7.27 -5.27
C LEU A 239 1.36 -6.18 -5.13
N TRP A 240 0.42 -6.36 -4.19
CA TRP A 240 -0.61 -5.37 -3.88
C TRP A 240 -0.04 -4.14 -3.16
N ASP A 241 0.86 -4.34 -2.19
CA ASP A 241 1.54 -3.26 -1.48
C ASP A 241 2.44 -2.45 -2.44
N GLU A 242 3.14 -3.08 -3.38
CA GLU A 242 3.87 -2.40 -4.47
C GLU A 242 2.94 -1.51 -5.32
N TYR A 243 1.71 -1.97 -5.57
CA TYR A 243 0.76 -1.28 -6.43
C TYR A 243 0.07 -0.08 -5.76
N ILE A 244 -0.21 -0.17 -4.46
CA ILE A 244 -0.93 0.85 -3.68
C ILE A 244 0.00 1.82 -2.95
N VAL A 245 1.08 1.31 -2.34
CA VAL A 245 1.99 2.06 -1.45
C VAL A 245 3.37 2.25 -2.07
N GLY A 246 3.80 1.33 -2.94
CA GLY A 246 5.18 1.25 -3.42
C GLY A 246 6.08 0.48 -2.45
N ARG A 247 7.25 0.04 -2.93
CA ARG A 247 8.21 -0.76 -2.17
C ARG A 247 9.64 -0.34 -2.49
N ASN A 248 10.57 -0.57 -1.57
CA ASN A 248 12.01 -0.36 -1.79
C ASN A 248 12.37 1.04 -2.37
N GLY A 249 11.73 2.09 -1.84
CA GLY A 249 11.93 3.49 -2.27
C GLY A 249 11.27 3.87 -3.60
N ARG A 250 10.50 2.96 -4.23
CA ARG A 250 9.84 3.16 -5.52
C ARG A 250 8.41 3.67 -5.34
N LEU A 251 7.93 4.45 -6.30
CA LEU A 251 6.58 4.99 -6.34
C LEU A 251 5.51 3.87 -6.48
N PRO A 252 4.28 4.00 -5.94
CA PRO A 252 3.18 3.09 -6.24
C PRO A 252 3.03 2.78 -7.73
N VAL A 253 2.94 1.50 -8.11
CA VAL A 253 2.85 1.11 -9.54
C VAL A 253 1.60 1.69 -10.22
N ARG A 254 0.52 1.94 -9.47
CA ARG A 254 -0.69 2.63 -9.97
C ARG A 254 -0.44 4.07 -10.45
N GLU A 255 0.56 4.75 -9.89
CA GLU A 255 0.96 6.11 -10.24
C GLU A 255 2.11 6.09 -11.26
N MET A 256 3.06 5.16 -11.08
CA MET A 256 4.17 4.93 -12.00
C MET A 256 3.67 4.63 -13.44
N SER A 257 2.66 3.77 -13.58
CA SER A 257 2.08 3.36 -14.88
C SER A 257 1.35 4.47 -15.66
N GLN A 258 1.09 5.62 -15.02
CA GLN A 258 0.48 6.79 -15.66
C GLN A 258 1.52 7.66 -16.39
N ARG A 259 2.79 7.59 -16.00
CA ARG A 259 3.87 8.44 -16.49
C ARG A 259 4.43 7.97 -17.84
N ASN A 260 4.98 8.90 -18.63
CA ASN A 260 5.43 8.63 -19.99
C ASN A 260 6.74 7.82 -20.01
N GLU A 261 7.58 8.00 -19.01
CA GLU A 261 8.88 7.37 -18.82
C GLU A 261 8.71 5.86 -18.64
N PHE A 262 7.75 5.47 -17.80
CA PHE A 262 7.36 4.07 -17.60
C PHE A 262 6.81 3.43 -18.87
N ARG A 263 5.94 4.15 -19.60
CA ARG A 263 5.28 3.64 -20.82
C ARG A 263 6.24 3.42 -21.99
N LYS A 264 7.36 4.15 -22.02
CA LYS A 264 8.47 3.94 -22.98
C LYS A 264 9.32 2.71 -22.65
N ASN A 265 9.23 2.16 -21.44
CA ASN A 265 10.01 1.01 -21.01
C ASN A 265 9.21 -0.31 -21.18
N GLU A 266 9.46 -1.02 -22.27
CA GLU A 266 8.76 -2.28 -22.59
C GLU A 266 8.96 -3.39 -21.52
N ALA A 267 10.07 -3.39 -20.78
CA ALA A 267 10.29 -4.37 -19.72
C ALA A 267 9.37 -4.15 -18.52
N GLU A 268 9.13 -2.89 -18.15
CA GLU A 268 8.22 -2.49 -17.07
C GLU A 268 6.75 -2.65 -17.49
N LYS A 269 6.41 -2.19 -18.70
CA LYS A 269 5.10 -2.37 -19.31
C LYS A 269 4.68 -3.86 -19.37
N LYS A 270 5.63 -4.76 -19.68
CA LYS A 270 5.40 -6.21 -19.67
C LYS A 270 5.18 -6.77 -18.26
N MET A 271 5.85 -6.26 -17.23
CA MET A 271 5.57 -6.63 -15.84
C MET A 271 4.22 -6.10 -15.36
N PHE A 272 3.92 -4.83 -15.62
CA PHE A 272 2.63 -4.24 -15.30
C PHE A 272 1.47 -5.02 -15.94
N SER A 273 1.63 -5.42 -17.21
CA SER A 273 0.63 -6.24 -17.91
C SER A 273 0.43 -7.63 -17.27
N ARG A 274 1.45 -8.18 -16.60
CA ARG A 274 1.36 -9.46 -15.87
C ARG A 274 0.78 -9.29 -14.46
N GLY A 275 1.02 -8.17 -13.78
CA GLY A 275 0.42 -7.86 -12.48
C GLY A 275 -1.04 -7.41 -12.59
N LYS A 276 -1.40 -6.71 -13.68
CA LYS A 276 -2.71 -6.06 -13.88
C LYS A 276 -3.93 -6.96 -13.64
N PRO A 277 -4.01 -8.22 -14.14
CA PRO A 277 -5.15 -9.09 -13.85
C PRO A 277 -5.35 -9.36 -12.35
N ILE A 278 -4.27 -9.41 -11.57
CA ILE A 278 -4.32 -9.64 -10.12
C ILE A 278 -4.80 -8.37 -9.40
N TYR A 279 -4.33 -7.19 -9.80
CA TYR A 279 -4.82 -5.91 -9.24
C TYR A 279 -6.32 -5.69 -9.49
N GLU A 280 -6.80 -6.04 -10.68
CA GLU A 280 -8.23 -5.97 -11.02
C GLU A 280 -9.05 -6.97 -10.20
N ALA A 281 -8.55 -8.21 -10.07
CA ALA A 281 -9.22 -9.28 -9.35
C ALA A 281 -9.32 -9.02 -7.83
N ILE A 282 -8.30 -8.43 -7.20
CA ILE A 282 -8.34 -8.02 -5.79
C ILE A 282 -9.49 -7.03 -5.54
N ARG A 283 -9.63 -6.02 -6.39
CA ARG A 283 -10.72 -5.03 -6.31
C ARG A 283 -12.10 -5.64 -6.56
N GLU A 284 -12.18 -6.54 -7.53
CA GLU A 284 -13.42 -7.23 -7.88
C GLU A 284 -13.90 -8.12 -6.72
N LEU A 285 -12.99 -8.88 -6.10
CA LEU A 285 -13.26 -9.72 -4.93
C LEU A 285 -13.63 -8.89 -3.70
N ALA A 286 -12.86 -7.83 -3.39
CA ALA A 286 -13.13 -6.93 -2.27
C ALA A 286 -14.53 -6.32 -2.34
N ARG A 287 -14.92 -5.82 -3.53
CA ARG A 287 -16.26 -5.30 -3.79
C ARG A 287 -17.34 -6.38 -3.79
N GLY A 288 -17.05 -7.58 -4.31
CA GLY A 288 -18.00 -8.68 -4.40
C GLY A 288 -18.36 -9.28 -3.04
N MET A 289 -17.38 -9.39 -2.14
CA MET A 289 -17.55 -9.96 -0.79
C MET A 289 -17.70 -8.90 0.31
N ASN A 290 -17.61 -7.61 -0.02
CA ASN A 290 -17.64 -6.48 0.92
C ASN A 290 -16.58 -6.59 2.04
N ILE A 291 -15.33 -6.89 1.65
CA ILE A 291 -14.14 -6.98 2.51
C ILE A 291 -13.09 -5.96 2.06
N SER A 292 -12.04 -5.72 2.85
CA SER A 292 -10.96 -4.82 2.43
C SER A 292 -10.13 -5.39 1.28
N GLU A 293 -9.51 -4.51 0.49
CA GLU A 293 -8.62 -4.92 -0.61
C GLU A 293 -7.42 -5.74 -0.11
N ARG A 294 -6.95 -5.53 1.13
CA ARG A 294 -5.86 -6.32 1.74
C ARG A 294 -6.32 -7.73 2.14
N GLU A 295 -7.53 -7.88 2.67
CA GLU A 295 -8.12 -9.19 2.96
C GLU A 295 -8.39 -9.98 1.67
N ALA A 296 -8.91 -9.31 0.63
CA ALA A 296 -9.09 -9.91 -0.69
C ALA A 296 -7.76 -10.38 -1.32
N ALA A 297 -6.68 -9.60 -1.19
CA ALA A 297 -5.34 -10.03 -1.59
C ALA A 297 -4.86 -11.26 -0.80
N GLY A 298 -5.13 -11.33 0.50
CA GLY A 298 -4.83 -12.49 1.35
C GLY A 298 -5.57 -13.77 0.93
N LEU A 299 -6.86 -13.68 0.59
CA LEU A 299 -7.64 -14.83 0.10
C LEU A 299 -7.13 -15.34 -1.27
N ILE A 300 -6.74 -14.43 -2.16
CA ILE A 300 -6.13 -14.78 -3.46
C ILE A 300 -4.74 -15.41 -3.25
N GLU A 301 -3.98 -14.95 -2.26
CA GLU A 301 -2.70 -15.56 -1.86
C GLU A 301 -2.88 -16.97 -1.28
N GLU A 302 -3.85 -17.18 -0.40
CA GLU A 302 -4.19 -18.50 0.15
C GLU A 302 -4.54 -19.47 -0.99
N TYR A 303 -5.40 -19.04 -1.92
CA TYR A 303 -5.72 -19.83 -3.12
C TYR A 303 -4.46 -20.15 -3.94
N ARG A 304 -3.59 -19.16 -4.17
CA ARG A 304 -2.35 -19.31 -4.94
C ARG A 304 -1.43 -20.36 -4.31
N THR A 305 -1.21 -20.25 -3.00
CA THR A 305 -0.32 -21.14 -2.23
C THR A 305 -0.90 -22.54 -2.12
N LYS A 306 -2.21 -22.69 -1.83
CA LYS A 306 -2.92 -23.97 -1.77
C LYS A 306 -2.88 -24.75 -3.10
N ASN A 307 -2.82 -24.04 -4.23
CA ASN A 307 -2.71 -24.63 -5.56
C ASN A 307 -1.28 -24.61 -6.14
N SER A 308 -0.27 -24.30 -5.33
CA SER A 308 1.15 -24.23 -5.70
C SER A 308 1.42 -23.43 -6.99
N MET A 309 0.77 -22.27 -7.14
CA MET A 309 0.88 -21.44 -8.35
C MET A 309 1.91 -20.31 -8.19
N GLY A 310 2.77 -20.11 -9.18
CA GLY A 310 3.54 -18.86 -9.29
C GLY A 310 2.65 -17.70 -9.75
N LEU A 311 3.00 -16.46 -9.39
CA LEU A 311 2.22 -15.24 -9.74
C LEU A 311 1.84 -15.14 -11.22
N ASN A 312 2.74 -15.53 -12.13
CA ASN A 312 2.44 -15.53 -13.57
C ASN A 312 1.39 -16.58 -13.99
N LYS A 313 1.30 -17.73 -13.29
CA LYS A 313 0.26 -18.73 -13.53
C LYS A 313 -1.07 -18.24 -12.96
N LEU A 314 -1.05 -17.66 -11.75
CA LEU A 314 -2.21 -17.04 -11.13
C LEU A 314 -2.83 -15.96 -12.03
N SER A 315 -2.02 -15.03 -12.56
CA SER A 315 -2.48 -13.92 -13.41
C SER A 315 -3.37 -14.36 -14.59
N ASN A 316 -3.10 -15.53 -15.17
CA ASN A 316 -3.88 -16.09 -16.28
C ASN A 316 -5.24 -16.66 -15.86
N VAL A 317 -5.43 -17.04 -14.58
CA VAL A 317 -6.63 -17.74 -14.08
C VAL A 317 -7.41 -16.94 -13.02
N VAL A 318 -6.81 -15.87 -12.47
CA VAL A 318 -7.31 -15.15 -11.29
C VAL A 318 -8.72 -14.58 -11.46
N LYS A 319 -9.13 -14.24 -12.69
CA LYS A 319 -10.49 -13.77 -13.00
C LYS A 319 -11.55 -14.86 -12.80
N ASP A 320 -11.26 -16.08 -13.23
CA ASP A 320 -12.16 -17.22 -13.01
C ASP A 320 -12.17 -17.65 -11.53
N VAL A 321 -11.03 -17.55 -10.85
CA VAL A 321 -10.90 -17.80 -9.41
C VAL A 321 -11.79 -16.84 -8.62
N VAL A 322 -11.67 -15.53 -8.83
CA VAL A 322 -12.48 -14.52 -8.14
C VAL A 322 -13.96 -14.67 -8.47
N LYS A 323 -14.32 -14.94 -9.72
CA LYS A 323 -15.71 -15.22 -10.11
C LYS A 323 -16.31 -16.40 -9.34
N ASN A 324 -15.55 -17.47 -9.14
CA ASN A 324 -16.00 -18.62 -8.36
C ASN A 324 -16.09 -18.32 -6.85
N MET A 325 -15.22 -17.45 -6.32
CA MET A 325 -15.22 -17.05 -4.90
C MET A 325 -16.35 -16.06 -4.53
N ILE A 326 -16.89 -15.31 -5.48
CA ILE A 326 -18.03 -14.39 -5.26
C ILE A 326 -19.39 -15.14 -5.32
N VAL A 327 -19.43 -16.31 -5.93
CA VAL A 327 -20.67 -17.10 -6.18
C VAL A 327 -20.99 -18.08 -5.03
N HIS A 328 -20.10 -18.21 -4.04
CA HIS A 328 -20.20 -19.12 -2.90
C HIS A 328 -20.12 -18.38 -1.56
#